data_AF-A0A0D2JFF3-F1
#
_entry.id   AF-A0A0D2JFF3-F1
#
_cell.length_a   1.000
_cell.length_b   1.000
_cell.length_c   1.000
_cell.angle_alpha   90.00
_cell.angle_beta   90.00
_cell.angle_gamma   90.00
#
_symmetry.space_group_name_H-M   'P 1'
#
loop_
_entity.id
_entity.type
_entity.pdbx_description
1 polymer ?
#
loop_
_entity_poly.entity_id
_entity_poly.type
_entity_poly.pdbx_seq_one_letter_code
_entity_poly.pdbx_strand_id
1 'polypeptide(L)'
;MTLPQKVVAGVTVPDLPLVAKAIDFAREYSTDNTFNHIPRSFLWGFIVADTVIPERDREVHVVAILYDLRFSVGHLKGRKI
;
A
#
# COMPACT_ATOMS: atom_id res chain seq x y z
N MET A 1 -19.73 -1.69 10.50
CA MET A 1 -18.77 -2.77 10.82
C MET A 1 -17.41 -2.12 11.04
N THR A 2 -16.70 -2.45 12.11
CA THR A 2 -15.32 -1.98 12.33
C THR A 2 -14.34 -2.95 11.68
N LEU A 3 -13.46 -2.46 10.80
CA LEU A 3 -12.42 -3.27 10.17
C LEU A 3 -11.42 -3.76 11.23
N PRO A 4 -10.89 -5.01 11.13
CA PRO A 4 -9.72 -5.41 11.88
C PRO A 4 -8.55 -4.45 11.63
N GLN A 5 -7.72 -4.20 12.63
CA GLN A 5 -6.62 -3.23 12.55
C GLN A 5 -5.34 -3.82 13.13
N LYS A 6 -4.21 -3.32 12.63
CA LYS A 6 -2.89 -3.53 13.20
C LYS A 6 -2.08 -2.25 13.19
N VAL A 7 -1.07 -2.20 14.04
CA VAL A 7 -0.10 -1.11 14.07
C VAL A 7 1.14 -1.53 13.28
N VAL A 8 1.49 -0.76 12.27
CA VAL A 8 2.71 -0.94 11.47
C VAL A 8 3.52 0.35 11.57
N ALA A 9 4.73 0.27 12.12
CA ALA A 9 5.61 1.42 12.33
C ALA A 9 4.91 2.63 13.00
N GLY A 10 4.04 2.36 13.98
CA GLY A 10 3.27 3.39 14.69
C GLY A 10 2.01 3.89 13.98
N VAL A 11 1.70 3.39 12.78
CA VAL A 11 0.49 3.76 12.03
C VAL A 11 -0.57 2.65 12.13
N THR A 12 -1.78 3.01 12.52
CA THR A 12 -2.93 2.09 12.54
C THR A 12 -3.46 1.92 11.12
N VAL A 13 -3.41 0.69 10.59
CA VAL A 13 -3.88 0.34 9.24
C VAL A 13 -4.85 -0.84 9.31
N PRO A 14 -5.74 -1.03 8.31
CA PRO A 14 -6.56 -2.24 8.23
C PRO A 14 -5.70 -3.50 8.22
N ASP A 15 -6.08 -4.51 9.01
CA ASP A 15 -5.45 -5.84 9.01
C ASP A 15 -6.29 -6.82 8.20
N LEU A 16 -6.18 -6.69 6.88
CA LEU A 16 -6.95 -7.47 5.92
C LEU A 16 -6.02 -8.42 5.15
N PRO A 17 -6.45 -9.66 4.85
CA PRO A 17 -5.68 -10.55 3.98
C PRO A 17 -5.35 -9.94 2.61
N LEU A 18 -6.21 -9.03 2.10
CA LEU A 18 -5.96 -8.29 0.87
C LEU A 18 -4.71 -7.40 0.95
N VAL A 19 -4.39 -6.82 2.11
CA VAL A 19 -3.18 -5.99 2.32
C VAL A 19 -1.94 -6.84 2.06
N ALA A 20 -1.85 -8.02 2.67
CA ALA A 20 -0.72 -8.93 2.50
C ALA A 20 -0.57 -9.35 1.03
N LYS A 21 -1.68 -9.76 0.39
CA LYS A 21 -1.69 -10.14 -1.04
C LYS A 21 -1.25 -8.99 -1.94
N ALA A 22 -1.67 -7.76 -1.67
CA ALA A 22 -1.27 -6.59 -2.44
C ALA A 22 0.23 -6.29 -2.28
N ILE A 23 0.79 -6.45 -1.07
CA ILE A 23 2.22 -6.29 -0.82
C ILE A 23 3.03 -7.36 -1.55
N ASP A 24 2.60 -8.62 -1.48
CA ASP A 24 3.26 -9.74 -2.17
C ASP A 24 3.26 -9.52 -3.69
N PHE A 25 2.12 -9.08 -4.24
CA PHE A 25 2.00 -8.74 -5.65
C PHE A 25 2.88 -7.54 -6.03
N ALA A 26 2.88 -6.48 -5.23
CA ALA A 26 3.78 -5.34 -5.45
C ALA A 26 5.26 -5.76 -5.41
N ARG A 27 5.65 -6.67 -4.50
CA ARG A 27 7.01 -7.20 -4.41
C ARG A 27 7.39 -8.00 -5.63
N GLU A 28 6.44 -8.75 -6.18
CA GLU A 28 6.67 -9.53 -7.39
C GLU A 28 7.00 -8.61 -8.57
N TYR A 29 6.31 -7.48 -8.77
CA TYR A 29 6.48 -6.69 -10.00
C TYR A 29 7.42 -5.48 -9.87
N SER A 30 7.85 -5.14 -8.65
CA SER A 30 8.67 -3.95 -8.39
C SER A 30 10.17 -4.26 -8.23
N THR A 31 11.02 -3.33 -8.66
CA THR A 31 12.42 -3.26 -8.22
C THR A 31 12.52 -3.03 -6.72
N ASP A 32 13.68 -3.27 -6.12
CA ASP A 32 13.89 -3.03 -4.68
C ASP A 32 13.61 -1.58 -4.27
N ASN A 33 14.03 -0.61 -5.09
CA ASN A 33 13.81 0.80 -4.78
C ASN A 33 12.30 1.14 -4.76
N THR A 34 11.56 0.68 -5.77
CA THR A 34 10.10 0.89 -5.86
C THR A 34 9.35 0.12 -4.78
N PHE A 35 9.72 -1.14 -4.55
CA PHE A 35 9.12 -1.91 -3.47
C PHE A 35 9.34 -1.26 -2.12
N ASN A 36 10.52 -0.70 -1.84
CA ASN A 36 10.78 0.00 -0.59
C ASN A 36 9.99 1.32 -0.49
N HIS A 37 9.69 1.97 -1.62
CA HIS A 37 8.88 3.19 -1.66
C HIS A 37 7.42 2.93 -1.27
N ILE A 38 6.82 1.87 -1.80
CA ILE A 38 5.41 1.51 -1.60
C ILE A 38 4.95 1.49 -0.14
N PRO A 39 5.58 0.73 0.80
CA PRO A 39 5.11 0.67 2.18
C PRO A 39 5.29 2.01 2.89
N ARG A 40 6.31 2.81 2.54
CA ARG A 40 6.46 4.15 3.11
C ARG A 40 5.35 5.10 2.64
N SER A 41 5.05 5.10 1.34
CA SER A 41 3.97 5.90 0.76
C SER A 41 2.60 5.47 1.27
N PHE A 42 2.38 4.17 1.42
CA PHE A 42 1.16 3.61 2.00
C PHE A 42 0.94 4.11 3.44
N LEU A 43 1.93 3.98 4.33
CA LEU A 43 1.82 4.44 5.71
C LEU A 43 1.67 5.97 5.79
N TRP A 44 2.44 6.70 4.98
CA TRP A 44 2.31 8.16 4.88
C TRP A 44 0.92 8.59 4.42
N GLY A 45 0.35 7.90 3.42
CA GLY A 45 -1.00 8.12 2.95
C GLY A 45 -2.02 7.97 4.08
N PHE A 46 -1.88 6.98 4.95
CA PHE A 46 -2.75 6.82 6.12
C PHE A 46 -2.61 7.98 7.12
N ILE A 47 -1.39 8.41 7.41
CA ILE A 47 -1.14 9.55 8.32
C ILE A 47 -1.83 10.80 7.79
N VAL A 48 -1.63 11.15 6.52
CA VAL A 48 -2.20 12.37 5.92
C VAL A 48 -3.72 12.26 5.79
N ALA A 49 -4.21 11.14 5.29
CA ALA A 49 -5.63 10.99 5.02
C ALA A 49 -6.46 10.91 6.31
N ASP A 50 -5.89 10.43 7.43
CA ASP A 50 -6.55 10.47 8.73
C ASP A 50 -6.78 11.90 9.24
N THR A 51 -6.02 12.88 8.75
CA THR A 51 -6.23 14.29 9.08
C THR A 51 -7.06 15.05 8.05
N VAL A 52 -6.92 14.71 6.76
CA VAL A 52 -7.51 15.50 5.66
C VAL A 52 -8.87 14.97 5.20
N ILE A 53 -9.06 13.64 5.24
CA ILE A 53 -10.28 12.94 4.76
C ILE A 53 -10.60 11.77 5.72
N PRO A 54 -10.94 12.05 6.99
CA PRO A 54 -11.13 11.03 8.02
C PRO A 54 -12.30 10.08 7.74
N GLU A 55 -13.30 10.52 6.98
CA GLU A 55 -14.50 9.77 6.60
C GLU A 55 -14.30 8.81 5.41
N ARG A 56 -13.10 8.77 4.81
CA ARG A 56 -12.83 7.88 3.67
C ARG A 56 -13.02 6.40 4.03
N ASP A 57 -13.33 5.62 3.02
CA ASP A 57 -13.27 4.17 3.14
C ASP A 57 -11.81 3.72 3.30
N ARG A 58 -11.48 3.26 4.51
CA ARG A 58 -10.13 2.81 4.86
C ARG A 58 -9.77 1.47 4.20
N GLU A 59 -10.74 0.63 3.86
CA GLU A 59 -10.52 -0.61 3.10
C GLU A 59 -10.15 -0.28 1.65
N VAL A 60 -10.90 0.62 1.00
CA VAL A 60 -10.57 1.09 -0.37
C VAL A 60 -9.20 1.77 -0.40
N HIS A 61 -8.84 2.53 0.63
CA HIS A 61 -7.53 3.17 0.72
C HIS A 61 -6.36 2.18 0.68
N VAL A 62 -6.57 0.91 1.04
CA VAL A 62 -5.53 -0.14 0.92
C VAL A 62 -5.04 -0.33 -0.52
N VAL A 63 -5.87 -0.03 -1.52
CA VAL A 63 -5.50 -0.09 -2.94
C VAL A 63 -4.30 0.80 -3.27
N ALA A 64 -4.00 1.80 -2.43
CA ALA A 64 -2.79 2.61 -2.53
C ALA A 64 -1.49 1.78 -2.55
N ILE A 65 -1.47 0.52 -2.09
CA ILE A 65 -0.29 -0.36 -2.22
C ILE A 65 0.11 -0.60 -3.70
N LEU A 66 -0.86 -0.52 -4.62
CA LEU A 66 -0.66 -0.84 -6.03
C LEU A 66 -0.40 0.39 -6.91
N TYR A 67 -0.28 1.59 -6.34
CA TYR A 67 -0.20 2.82 -7.14
C TYR A 67 1.03 2.89 -8.06
N ASP A 68 2.12 2.25 -7.66
CA ASP A 68 3.42 2.26 -8.37
C ASP A 68 3.66 1.01 -9.22
N LEU A 69 2.64 0.15 -9.40
CA LEU A 69 2.78 -1.15 -10.04
C LEU A 69 3.30 -1.08 -11.49
N ARG A 70 3.16 0.07 -12.15
CA ARG A 70 3.69 0.34 -13.51
C ARG A 70 4.65 1.53 -13.55
N PHE A 71 5.24 1.92 -12.43
CA PHE A 71 6.18 3.04 -12.44
C PHE A 71 7.36 2.70 -13.37
N SER A 72 7.48 3.44 -14.48
CA SER A 72 8.33 3.08 -15.63
C SER A 72 9.81 2.91 -15.30
N VAL A 73 10.28 3.59 -14.25
CA VAL A 73 11.67 3.55 -13.74
C VAL A 73 11.84 2.42 -12.71
N GLY A 74 10.73 1.94 -12.14
CA GLY A 74 10.66 1.02 -11.02
C GLY A 74 10.18 -0.39 -11.34
N HIS A 75 9.66 -0.62 -12.53
CA HIS A 75 9.12 -1.90 -12.99
C HIS A 75 10.23 -2.87 -13.38
N LEU A 76 10.08 -4.14 -13.01
CA LEU A 76 11.00 -5.18 -13.46
C LEU A 76 10.80 -5.47 -14.95
N LYS A 77 11.80 -5.13 -15.77
CA LYS A 77 11.79 -5.36 -17.22
C LYS A 77 11.47 -6.82 -17.54
N GLY A 78 10.52 -7.03 -18.46
CA GLY A 78 10.16 -8.35 -18.98
C GLY A 78 9.06 -9.09 -18.22
N ARG A 79 8.64 -8.64 -17.04
CA ARG A 79 7.45 -9.20 -16.36
C ARG A 79 6.17 -8.54 -16.83
N LYS A 80 5.26 -9.33 -17.41
CA LYS A 80 3.89 -8.91 -17.73
C LYS A 80 3.04 -9.07 -16.46
N ILE A 81 2.32 -8.01 -16.12
CA ILE A 81 1.29 -7.98 -15.07
C ILE A 81 -0.01 -8.48 -15.71
#